data_AF-A0A924BN18-F1
#
_entry.id   AF-A0A924BN18-F1
#
_cell.length_a   1.000
_cell.length_b   1.000
_cell.length_c   1.000
_cell.angle_alpha   90.00
_cell.angle_beta   90.00
_cell.angle_gamma   90.00
#
_symmetry.space_group_name_H-M   'P 1'
#
loop_
_entity.id
_entity.type
_entity.pdbx_description
1 polymer ?
#
loop_
_entity_poly.entity_id
_entity_poly.type
_entity_poly.pdbx_seq_one_letter_code
_entity_poly.pdbx_strand_id
1 'polypeptide(L)'
;FGSEVTNNKALFSRIEALWQGRDGLGLDAEQARVLELYRRMFVRSGALLEGEAAARLTKVKSRLAVLGTKFSQNLLADEREWFMALSESDLEGLPEFVIVSARAAGQEKGTGPVVTLSRSLIVPFLQFSPRRALREKAYEAWVARGANGGPTDNRAIAAEILKLREERAKLLGYASFADYKLEPEMAKTPAAVRGLLERVWDPAKRKAVADASVLEAMLHADGIAGPLEPWDWRYYSEQRRKAEHDLDEAVLKPYLGLEAMLGAMFDTATRLFGLEFKPLAVPLYHPDARAWEVSRAGRHVAVFIGDYFARGSKRSGAWCSDIRGQQRFGGEQQPVVVNVCNFAKGDPALLSYDDARTLFHEFGHALHQMLSNVTYGFISGTNVARDFVELPSQLYEHWMEVPSVLQQHARHVETGEPMPADMLDRLLAASTYDQAFSTVEFISSAMVDLAFHEADAPADPMQKQAEVLEALGMPHAIRMRHATPHFAHIFSGDGYSSGYYSYMWSEVMDADAYAAFEEAGDPFDPETAARLEKYILSAGGSEEADVLYTKFRGRMPGVEPLLKGRGLLDVA
;
A
#
# COMPACT_ATOMS: atom_id res chain seq x y z
N PHE A 1 -11.32 3.58 27.12
CA PHE A 1 -12.27 4.42 26.36
C PHE A 1 -12.97 3.74 25.18
N GLY A 2 -12.34 3.40 24.04
CA GLY A 2 -13.07 2.85 22.87
C GLY A 2 -13.91 1.59 23.15
N SER A 3 -13.36 0.66 23.95
CA SER A 3 -14.11 -0.49 24.47
C SER A 3 -15.24 -0.09 25.42
N GLU A 4 -15.10 0.97 26.22
CA GLU A 4 -16.17 1.46 27.10
C GLU A 4 -17.36 1.98 26.27
N VAL A 5 -17.10 2.69 25.17
CA VAL A 5 -18.15 3.18 24.26
C VAL A 5 -18.89 2.03 23.62
N THR A 6 -18.17 1.12 22.96
CA THR A 6 -18.77 0.01 22.19
C THR A 6 -19.39 -1.08 23.06
N ASN A 7 -18.95 -1.21 24.32
CA ASN A 7 -19.55 -2.13 25.29
C ASN A 7 -20.63 -1.46 26.17
N ASN A 8 -20.91 -0.16 25.99
CA ASN A 8 -21.93 0.53 26.77
C ASN A 8 -23.32 0.03 26.37
N LYS A 9 -23.93 -0.79 27.23
CA LYS A 9 -25.25 -1.39 27.00
C LYS A 9 -26.35 -0.34 26.85
N ALA A 10 -26.35 0.72 27.67
CA ALA A 10 -27.35 1.77 27.59
C ALA A 10 -27.27 2.55 26.26
N LEU A 11 -26.06 2.76 25.73
CA LEU A 11 -25.86 3.36 24.42
C LEU A 11 -26.31 2.40 23.30
N PHE A 12 -25.90 1.14 23.37
CA PHE A 12 -26.29 0.13 22.39
C PHE A 12 -27.81 -0.07 22.33
N SER A 13 -28.51 -0.12 23.47
CA SER A 13 -29.96 -0.24 23.51
C SER A 13 -30.68 0.89 22.77
N ARG A 14 -30.10 2.11 22.74
CA ARG A 14 -30.66 3.24 21.98
C ARG A 14 -30.47 3.04 20.47
N ILE A 15 -29.30 2.57 20.06
CA ILE A 15 -29.01 2.24 18.64
C ILE A 15 -29.91 1.09 18.19
N GLU A 16 -30.05 0.04 18.99
CA GLU A 16 -30.89 -1.11 18.67
C GLU A 16 -32.37 -0.71 18.60
N ALA A 17 -32.85 0.17 19.48
CA ALA A 17 -34.21 0.68 19.41
C ALA A 17 -34.48 1.43 18.08
N LEU A 18 -33.54 2.27 17.64
CA LEU A 18 -33.63 2.93 16.33
C LEU A 18 -33.61 1.92 15.19
N TRP A 19 -32.72 0.91 15.25
CA TRP A 19 -32.63 -0.13 14.23
C TRP A 19 -33.92 -0.95 14.09
N GLN A 20 -34.53 -1.35 15.21
CA GLN A 20 -35.77 -2.14 15.20
C GLN A 20 -36.96 -1.30 14.73
N GLY A 21 -36.98 0.01 15.01
CA GLY A 21 -38.01 0.93 14.55
C GLY A 21 -37.74 1.61 13.20
N ARG A 22 -36.65 1.26 12.50
CA ARG A 22 -36.11 2.05 11.38
C ARG A 22 -37.09 2.32 10.24
N ASP A 23 -37.98 1.35 9.96
CA ASP A 23 -38.95 1.45 8.86
C ASP A 23 -39.99 2.57 9.10
N GLY A 24 -40.19 2.98 10.36
CA GLY A 24 -41.11 4.06 10.75
C GLY A 24 -40.45 5.43 10.96
N LEU A 25 -39.13 5.54 10.83
CA LEU A 25 -38.38 6.77 11.13
C LEU A 25 -38.28 7.75 9.95
N GLY A 26 -38.64 7.32 8.73
CA GLY A 26 -38.54 8.14 7.53
C GLY A 26 -37.10 8.55 7.21
N LEU A 27 -36.13 7.69 7.51
CA LEU A 27 -34.71 7.95 7.27
C LEU A 27 -34.44 8.09 5.77
N ASP A 28 -33.60 9.05 5.40
CA ASP A 28 -33.00 9.04 4.07
C ASP A 28 -31.97 7.90 3.93
N ALA A 29 -31.46 7.68 2.71
CA ALA A 29 -30.53 6.59 2.43
C ALA A 29 -29.22 6.70 3.24
N GLU A 30 -28.70 7.91 3.42
CA GLU A 30 -27.44 8.13 4.14
C GLU A 30 -27.63 7.89 5.64
N GLN A 31 -28.74 8.34 6.20
CA GLN A 31 -29.15 8.08 7.58
C GLN A 31 -29.34 6.60 7.86
N ALA A 32 -30.03 5.89 6.97
CA ALA A 32 -30.24 4.45 7.07
C ALA A 32 -28.89 3.70 7.05
N ARG A 33 -27.99 4.11 6.15
CA ARG A 33 -26.64 3.56 6.05
C ARG A 33 -25.83 3.78 7.32
N VAL A 34 -25.84 4.99 7.86
CA VAL A 34 -25.12 5.32 9.10
C VAL A 34 -25.66 4.51 10.28
N LEU A 35 -26.97 4.37 10.40
CA LEU A 35 -27.59 3.54 11.45
C LEU A 35 -27.17 2.07 11.33
N GLU A 36 -27.19 1.52 10.12
CA GLU A 36 -26.72 0.16 9.83
C GLU A 36 -25.26 -0.03 10.27
N LEU A 37 -24.37 0.86 9.85
CA LEU A 37 -22.95 0.76 10.13
C LEU A 37 -22.63 0.95 11.62
N TYR A 38 -23.33 1.87 12.32
CA TYR A 38 -23.20 2.00 13.77
C TYR A 38 -23.63 0.72 14.48
N ARG A 39 -24.78 0.15 14.11
CA ARG A 39 -25.22 -1.11 14.69
C ARG A 39 -24.20 -2.21 14.43
N ARG A 40 -23.75 -2.36 13.19
CA ARG A 40 -22.75 -3.34 12.77
C ARG A 40 -21.46 -3.20 13.60
N MET A 41 -20.97 -1.97 13.79
CA MET A 41 -19.80 -1.66 14.62
C MET A 41 -19.98 -2.14 16.08
N PHE A 42 -21.13 -1.86 16.70
CA PHE A 42 -21.41 -2.29 18.07
C PHE A 42 -21.52 -3.81 18.19
N VAL A 43 -22.30 -4.46 17.31
CA VAL A 43 -22.46 -5.92 17.29
C VAL A 43 -21.10 -6.61 17.14
N ARG A 44 -20.31 -6.19 16.15
CA ARG A 44 -18.96 -6.72 15.88
C ARG A 44 -17.91 -6.36 16.93
N SER A 45 -18.25 -5.44 17.85
CA SER A 45 -17.46 -5.12 19.04
C SER A 45 -17.89 -5.95 20.27
N GLY A 46 -18.91 -6.79 20.14
CA GLY A 46 -19.45 -7.65 21.18
C GLY A 46 -20.56 -7.02 22.02
N ALA A 47 -21.26 -5.99 21.52
CA ALA A 47 -22.34 -5.36 22.25
C ALA A 47 -23.49 -6.31 22.60
N LEU A 48 -23.63 -7.44 21.89
CA LEU A 48 -24.60 -8.51 22.18
C LEU A 48 -24.11 -9.52 23.22
N LEU A 49 -22.81 -9.55 23.56
CA LEU A 49 -22.27 -10.51 24.52
C LEU A 49 -22.60 -10.12 25.96
N GLU A 50 -22.70 -11.11 26.83
CA GLU A 50 -22.98 -10.94 28.26
C GLU A 50 -21.95 -11.68 29.13
N GLY A 51 -21.93 -11.35 30.42
CA GLY A 51 -21.12 -12.04 31.42
C GLY A 51 -19.64 -12.17 31.05
N GLU A 52 -19.11 -13.38 31.22
CA GLU A 52 -17.68 -13.68 31.02
C GLU A 52 -17.21 -13.49 29.58
N ALA A 53 -18.06 -13.77 28.57
CA ALA A 53 -17.72 -13.61 27.16
C ALA A 53 -17.43 -12.15 26.80
N ALA A 54 -18.26 -11.22 27.28
CA ALA A 54 -18.05 -9.79 27.08
C ALA A 54 -16.77 -9.28 27.78
N ALA A 55 -16.52 -9.74 29.02
CA ALA A 55 -15.31 -9.41 29.76
C ALA A 55 -14.06 -9.96 29.06
N ARG A 56 -14.13 -11.17 28.51
CA ARG A 56 -13.02 -11.79 27.79
C ARG A 56 -12.72 -11.07 26.48
N LEU A 57 -13.72 -10.77 25.67
CA LEU A 57 -13.54 -10.02 24.42
C LEU A 57 -12.88 -8.64 24.68
N THR A 58 -13.24 -7.98 25.77
CA THR A 58 -12.62 -6.71 26.17
C THR A 58 -11.12 -6.87 26.45
N LYS A 59 -10.74 -7.92 27.19
CA LYS A 59 -9.32 -8.25 27.45
C LYS A 59 -8.57 -8.58 26.16
N VAL A 60 -9.19 -9.36 25.26
CA VAL A 60 -8.64 -9.72 23.95
C VAL A 60 -8.37 -8.47 23.11
N LYS A 61 -9.36 -7.57 22.95
CA LYS A 61 -9.21 -6.30 22.19
C LYS A 61 -8.08 -5.43 22.75
N SER A 62 -8.02 -5.27 24.08
CA SER A 62 -6.97 -4.48 24.73
C SER A 62 -5.59 -5.09 24.53
N ARG A 63 -5.46 -6.42 24.62
CA ARG A 63 -4.17 -7.10 24.41
C ARG A 63 -3.71 -6.99 22.96
N LEU A 64 -4.60 -7.18 21.99
CA LEU A 64 -4.29 -7.00 20.57
C LEU A 64 -3.75 -5.59 20.26
N ALA A 65 -4.34 -4.54 20.84
CA ALA A 65 -3.85 -3.17 20.65
C ALA A 65 -2.42 -2.95 21.19
N VAL A 66 -2.12 -3.52 22.37
CA VAL A 66 -0.77 -3.47 22.96
C VAL A 66 0.23 -4.24 22.10
N LEU A 67 -0.13 -5.43 21.64
CA LEU A 67 0.73 -6.27 20.79
C LEU A 67 1.01 -5.61 19.44
N GLY A 68 0.00 -5.01 18.79
CA GLY A 68 0.19 -4.33 17.51
C GLY A 68 1.14 -3.13 17.62
N THR A 69 1.01 -2.34 18.69
CA THR A 69 1.94 -1.24 18.98
C THR A 69 3.36 -1.76 19.20
N LYS A 70 3.51 -2.81 20.01
CA LYS A 70 4.81 -3.41 20.31
C LYS A 70 5.47 -3.99 19.07
N PHE A 71 4.70 -4.67 18.20
CA PHE A 71 5.19 -5.22 16.93
C PHE A 71 5.80 -4.13 16.05
N SER A 72 5.09 -3.00 15.86
CA SER A 72 5.59 -1.89 15.05
C SER A 72 6.81 -1.21 15.67
N GLN A 73 6.84 -1.05 17.00
CA GLN A 73 7.98 -0.45 17.71
C GLN A 73 9.24 -1.32 17.61
N ASN A 74 9.07 -2.64 17.69
CA ASN A 74 10.16 -3.58 17.53
C ASN A 74 10.79 -3.50 16.13
N LEU A 75 9.97 -3.40 15.08
CA LEU A 75 10.47 -3.22 13.72
C LEU A 75 11.21 -1.90 13.52
N LEU A 76 10.65 -0.80 14.04
CA LEU A 76 11.31 0.49 13.98
C LEU A 76 12.64 0.48 14.73
N ALA A 77 12.74 -0.27 15.84
CA ALA A 77 13.99 -0.44 16.57
C ALA A 77 15.02 -1.21 15.72
N ASP A 78 14.65 -2.36 15.15
CA ASP A 78 15.53 -3.14 14.26
C ASP A 78 16.04 -2.32 13.07
N GLU A 79 15.15 -1.57 12.39
CA GLU A 79 15.51 -0.70 11.26
C GLU A 79 16.43 0.45 11.65
N ARG A 80 16.22 1.01 12.84
CA ARG A 80 17.05 2.11 13.37
C ARG A 80 18.42 1.62 13.83
N GLU A 81 18.50 0.44 14.40
CA GLU A 81 19.73 -0.09 15.03
C GLU A 81 20.66 -0.73 14.00
N TRP A 82 20.11 -1.43 13.01
CA TRP A 82 20.94 -2.08 12.00
C TRP A 82 21.48 -1.08 10.96
N PHE A 83 22.78 -1.15 10.72
CA PHE A 83 23.42 -0.58 9.54
C PHE A 83 24.68 -1.39 9.19
N MET A 84 25.06 -1.38 7.92
CA MET A 84 26.28 -1.99 7.42
C MET A 84 27.21 -0.89 6.91
N ALA A 85 28.36 -0.72 7.58
CA ALA A 85 29.40 0.19 7.11
C ALA A 85 29.96 -0.27 5.76
N LEU A 86 30.15 0.69 4.85
CA LEU A 86 30.79 0.50 3.55
C LEU A 86 32.14 1.22 3.56
N SER A 87 33.16 0.56 3.07
CA SER A 87 34.43 1.19 2.72
C SER A 87 34.31 1.93 1.38
N GLU A 88 35.27 2.80 1.06
CA GLU A 88 35.26 3.51 -0.22
C GLU A 88 35.32 2.55 -1.42
N SER A 89 36.00 1.39 -1.31
CA SER A 89 36.00 0.38 -2.37
C SER A 89 34.67 -0.35 -2.53
N ASP A 90 33.84 -0.37 -1.47
CA ASP A 90 32.50 -0.96 -1.54
C ASP A 90 31.52 -0.08 -2.32
N LEU A 91 31.87 1.20 -2.53
CA LEU A 91 31.08 2.15 -3.32
C LEU A 91 31.35 2.05 -4.83
N GLU A 92 32.44 1.39 -5.23
CA GLU A 92 32.80 1.23 -6.64
C GLU A 92 31.69 0.50 -7.42
N GLY A 93 31.24 1.11 -8.52
CA GLY A 93 30.18 0.59 -9.38
C GLY A 93 28.76 0.94 -8.94
N LEU A 94 28.57 1.56 -7.77
CA LEU A 94 27.28 2.13 -7.40
C LEU A 94 27.00 3.44 -8.17
N PRO A 95 25.76 3.69 -8.60
CA PRO A 95 25.34 5.00 -9.08
C PRO A 95 25.51 6.08 -8.01
N GLU A 96 25.78 7.31 -8.45
CA GLU A 96 26.02 8.45 -7.57
C GLU A 96 24.89 8.65 -6.55
N PHE A 97 23.63 8.50 -6.96
CA PHE A 97 22.50 8.68 -6.04
C PHE A 97 22.48 7.66 -4.89
N VAL A 98 22.99 6.45 -5.10
CA VAL A 98 23.11 5.43 -4.04
C VAL A 98 24.26 5.80 -3.10
N ILE A 99 25.39 6.27 -3.66
CA ILE A 99 26.54 6.75 -2.89
C ILE A 99 26.15 7.92 -1.99
N VAL A 100 25.46 8.93 -2.54
CA VAL A 100 24.95 10.09 -1.79
C VAL A 100 24.03 9.64 -0.66
N SER A 101 23.09 8.73 -0.95
CA SER A 101 22.16 8.20 0.06
C SER A 101 22.87 7.42 1.17
N ALA A 102 23.88 6.61 0.82
CA ALA A 102 24.69 5.86 1.78
C ALA A 102 25.54 6.78 2.67
N ARG A 103 26.12 7.85 2.09
CA ARG A 103 26.87 8.87 2.84
C ARG A 103 25.97 9.67 3.77
N ALA A 104 24.80 10.09 3.31
CA ALA A 104 23.82 10.80 4.14
C ALA A 104 23.36 9.94 5.32
N ALA A 105 23.03 8.67 5.08
CA ALA A 105 22.71 7.72 6.14
C ALA A 105 23.87 7.54 7.13
N GLY A 106 25.11 7.53 6.64
CA GLY A 106 26.32 7.45 7.46
C GLY A 106 26.50 8.66 8.39
N GLN A 107 26.25 9.86 7.86
CA GLN A 107 26.29 11.11 8.63
C GLN A 107 25.27 11.10 9.77
N GLU A 108 24.04 10.62 9.54
CA GLU A 108 23.03 10.48 10.59
C GLU A 108 23.47 9.51 11.71
N LYS A 109 24.33 8.54 11.38
CA LYS A 109 24.91 7.57 12.33
C LYS A 109 26.24 8.04 12.92
N GLY A 110 26.77 9.20 12.51
CA GLY A 110 28.07 9.71 12.94
C GLY A 110 29.25 8.87 12.45
N THR A 111 29.16 8.26 11.27
CA THR A 111 30.20 7.40 10.69
C THR A 111 30.36 7.61 9.18
N GLY A 112 31.22 6.81 8.54
CA GLY A 112 31.37 6.76 7.08
C GLY A 112 30.10 6.25 6.36
N PRO A 113 30.16 6.02 5.04
CA PRO A 113 29.01 5.56 4.28
C PRO A 113 28.42 4.25 4.86
N VAL A 114 27.10 4.14 4.91
CA VAL A 114 26.42 2.93 5.41
C VAL A 114 25.23 2.54 4.53
N VAL A 115 24.88 1.26 4.55
CA VAL A 115 23.56 0.77 4.12
C VAL A 115 22.68 0.59 5.35
N THR A 116 21.43 1.04 5.29
CA THR A 116 20.41 0.82 6.33
C THR A 116 19.32 -0.10 5.80
N LEU A 117 18.38 -0.52 6.66
CA LEU A 117 17.23 -1.35 6.25
C LEU A 117 16.08 -0.54 5.62
N SER A 118 16.24 0.78 5.50
CA SER A 118 15.24 1.63 4.81
C SER A 118 15.12 1.21 3.36
N ARG A 119 13.88 1.01 2.89
CA ARG A 119 13.58 0.60 1.51
C ARG A 119 14.23 1.53 0.47
N SER A 120 14.28 2.85 0.75
CA SER A 120 14.87 3.86 -0.12
C SER A 120 16.39 3.79 -0.29
N LEU A 121 17.08 2.96 0.51
CA LEU A 121 18.51 2.72 0.38
C LEU A 121 18.83 1.25 0.10
N ILE A 122 18.21 0.32 0.81
CA ILE A 122 18.52 -1.10 0.66
C ILE A 122 18.12 -1.65 -0.70
N VAL A 123 16.98 -1.24 -1.26
CA VAL A 123 16.53 -1.73 -2.57
C VAL A 123 17.47 -1.25 -3.68
N PRO A 124 17.82 0.04 -3.79
CA PRO A 124 18.85 0.49 -4.73
C PRO A 124 20.20 -0.19 -4.51
N PHE A 125 20.64 -0.38 -3.25
CA PHE A 125 21.88 -1.09 -2.99
C PHE A 125 21.86 -2.53 -3.54
N LEU A 126 20.75 -3.25 -3.39
CA LEU A 126 20.57 -4.60 -3.94
C LEU A 126 20.46 -4.62 -5.47
N GLN A 127 19.95 -3.57 -6.10
CA GLN A 127 19.87 -3.43 -7.56
C GLN A 127 21.22 -3.13 -8.19
N PHE A 128 22.04 -2.29 -7.55
CA PHE A 128 23.21 -1.71 -8.21
C PHE A 128 24.56 -2.21 -7.67
N SER A 129 24.64 -2.74 -6.45
CA SER A 129 25.95 -3.15 -5.91
C SER A 129 26.50 -4.36 -6.67
N PRO A 130 27.69 -4.27 -7.29
CA PRO A 130 28.33 -5.43 -7.92
C PRO A 130 28.88 -6.42 -6.88
N ARG A 131 28.92 -6.04 -5.60
CA ARG A 131 29.50 -6.83 -4.52
C ARG A 131 28.49 -7.85 -3.97
N ARG A 132 28.41 -9.03 -4.59
CA ARG A 132 27.44 -10.10 -4.22
C ARG A 132 27.40 -10.41 -2.72
N ALA A 133 28.55 -10.56 -2.06
CA ALA A 133 28.61 -10.86 -0.62
C ALA A 133 27.99 -9.74 0.25
N LEU A 134 28.08 -8.48 -0.18
CA LEU A 134 27.43 -7.38 0.51
C LEU A 134 25.92 -7.36 0.26
N ARG A 135 25.48 -7.71 -0.96
CA ARG A 135 24.06 -7.89 -1.26
C ARG A 135 23.44 -8.97 -0.40
N GLU A 136 24.08 -10.13 -0.28
CA GLU A 136 23.66 -11.24 0.59
C GLU A 136 23.50 -10.77 2.04
N LYS A 137 24.55 -10.16 2.61
CA LYS A 137 24.52 -9.65 3.99
C LYS A 137 23.42 -8.61 4.22
N ALA A 138 23.22 -7.68 3.28
CA ALA A 138 22.17 -6.67 3.38
C ALA A 138 20.78 -7.30 3.28
N TYR A 139 20.58 -8.19 2.31
CA TYR A 139 19.29 -8.87 2.08
C TYR A 139 18.86 -9.72 3.28
N GLU A 140 19.78 -10.53 3.82
CA GLU A 140 19.46 -11.38 4.98
C GLU A 140 19.15 -10.56 6.23
N ALA A 141 19.82 -9.43 6.44
CA ALA A 141 19.45 -8.51 7.51
C ALA A 141 18.05 -7.90 7.29
N TRP A 142 17.71 -7.56 6.04
CA TRP A 142 16.43 -6.97 5.70
C TRP A 142 15.25 -7.91 5.94
N VAL A 143 15.40 -9.18 5.57
CA VAL A 143 14.35 -10.19 5.76
C VAL A 143 14.31 -10.74 7.19
N ALA A 144 15.37 -10.57 7.98
CA ALA A 144 15.44 -10.98 9.38
C ALA A 144 14.81 -9.98 10.37
N ARG A 145 14.34 -8.80 9.93
CA ARG A 145 13.64 -7.83 10.79
C ARG A 145 12.53 -8.50 11.59
N GLY A 146 12.48 -8.23 12.89
CA GLY A 146 11.55 -8.84 13.83
C GLY A 146 11.86 -10.30 14.19
N ALA A 147 12.96 -10.88 13.69
CA ALA A 147 13.36 -12.27 13.93
C ALA A 147 14.78 -12.39 14.52
N ASN A 148 15.35 -11.29 15.02
CA ASN A 148 16.73 -11.22 15.53
C ASN A 148 16.91 -11.81 16.95
N GLY A 149 15.86 -12.37 17.56
CA GLY A 149 15.86 -12.75 18.97
C GLY A 149 15.78 -11.54 19.92
N GLY A 150 15.91 -11.80 21.22
CA GLY A 150 15.95 -10.72 22.22
C GLY A 150 14.66 -9.87 22.29
N PRO A 151 14.77 -8.56 22.61
CA PRO A 151 13.63 -7.70 22.93
C PRO A 151 12.80 -7.25 21.70
N THR A 152 13.34 -7.39 20.49
CA THR A 152 12.67 -7.00 19.23
C THR A 152 12.09 -8.18 18.46
N ASP A 153 12.19 -9.41 19.00
CA ASP A 153 11.59 -10.59 18.37
C ASP A 153 10.06 -10.52 18.36
N ASN A 154 9.48 -10.64 17.17
CA ASN A 154 8.07 -10.54 16.89
C ASN A 154 7.40 -11.91 16.67
N ARG A 155 8.13 -13.03 16.65
CA ARG A 155 7.55 -14.35 16.37
C ARG A 155 6.54 -14.78 17.43
N ALA A 156 6.88 -14.61 18.70
CA ALA A 156 5.97 -14.87 19.82
C ALA A 156 4.78 -13.90 19.85
N ILE A 157 5.01 -12.64 19.46
CA ILE A 157 3.96 -11.62 19.34
C ILE A 157 2.96 -12.02 18.25
N ALA A 158 3.43 -12.44 17.07
CA ALA A 158 2.59 -12.91 15.98
C ALA A 158 1.74 -14.12 16.40
N ALA A 159 2.36 -15.11 17.07
CA ALA A 159 1.64 -16.29 17.57
C ALA A 159 0.54 -15.93 18.57
N GLU A 160 0.79 -14.97 19.48
CA GLU A 160 -0.23 -14.50 20.43
C GLU A 160 -1.35 -13.73 19.71
N ILE A 161 -1.01 -12.88 18.74
CA ILE A 161 -2.01 -12.14 17.95
C ILE A 161 -2.96 -13.11 17.23
N LEU A 162 -2.44 -14.14 16.56
CA LEU A 162 -3.27 -15.10 15.82
C LEU A 162 -4.25 -15.84 16.75
N LYS A 163 -3.78 -16.31 17.92
CA LYS A 163 -4.65 -16.96 18.92
C LYS A 163 -5.75 -16.02 19.43
N LEU A 164 -5.41 -14.77 19.71
CA LEU A 164 -6.38 -13.77 20.18
C LEU A 164 -7.40 -13.39 19.09
N ARG A 165 -7.00 -13.43 17.82
CA ARG A 165 -7.89 -13.20 16.68
C ARG A 165 -8.88 -14.35 16.48
N GLU A 166 -8.38 -15.58 16.52
CA GLU A 166 -9.21 -16.79 16.53
C GLU A 166 -10.23 -16.75 17.67
N GLU A 167 -9.77 -16.45 18.89
CA GLU A 167 -10.65 -16.35 20.06
C GLU A 167 -11.71 -15.25 19.90
N ARG A 168 -11.32 -14.07 19.39
CA ARG A 168 -12.26 -12.99 19.10
C ARG A 168 -13.35 -13.42 18.13
N ALA A 169 -12.99 -14.11 17.05
CA ALA A 169 -13.94 -14.58 16.05
C ALA A 169 -14.92 -15.59 16.66
N LYS A 170 -14.41 -16.57 17.40
CA LYS A 170 -15.22 -17.59 18.10
C LYS A 170 -16.17 -16.96 19.12
N LEU A 171 -15.70 -16.00 19.92
CA LEU A 171 -16.55 -15.27 20.87
C LEU A 171 -17.69 -14.50 20.20
N LEU A 172 -17.48 -14.03 18.96
CA LEU A 172 -18.48 -13.30 18.19
C LEU A 172 -19.35 -14.21 17.32
N GLY A 173 -19.16 -15.53 17.37
CA GLY A 173 -19.97 -16.51 16.64
C GLY A 173 -19.55 -16.77 15.19
N TYR A 174 -18.35 -16.34 14.79
CA TYR A 174 -17.79 -16.60 13.46
C TYR A 174 -16.99 -17.90 13.44
N ALA A 175 -16.99 -18.59 12.29
CA ALA A 175 -16.25 -19.85 12.12
C ALA A 175 -14.73 -19.63 12.13
N SER A 176 -14.26 -18.56 11.52
CA SER A 176 -12.85 -18.17 11.48
C SER A 176 -12.69 -16.65 11.62
N PHE A 177 -11.45 -16.19 11.84
CA PHE A 177 -11.16 -14.75 11.82
C PHE A 177 -11.30 -14.16 10.41
N ALA A 178 -11.04 -14.94 9.37
CA ALA A 178 -11.26 -14.53 7.99
C ALA A 178 -12.74 -14.30 7.71
N ASP A 179 -13.66 -15.18 8.15
CA ASP A 179 -15.11 -14.96 8.02
C ASP A 179 -15.55 -13.70 8.74
N TYR A 180 -15.03 -13.47 9.97
CA TYR A 180 -15.27 -12.24 10.70
C TYR A 180 -14.81 -11.03 9.90
N LYS A 181 -13.58 -11.04 9.38
CA LYS A 181 -12.98 -9.89 8.70
C LYS A 181 -13.62 -9.59 7.36
N LEU A 182 -14.01 -10.61 6.60
CA LEU A 182 -14.45 -10.47 5.20
C LEU A 182 -15.95 -10.16 5.04
N GLU A 183 -16.79 -10.45 6.04
CA GLU A 183 -18.24 -10.13 6.02
C GLU A 183 -18.58 -8.71 5.51
N PRO A 184 -17.93 -7.63 6.00
CA PRO A 184 -18.21 -6.27 5.52
C PRO A 184 -17.52 -5.91 4.19
N GLU A 185 -16.55 -6.69 3.73
CA GLU A 185 -15.73 -6.41 2.56
C GLU A 185 -16.47 -6.79 1.26
N MET A 186 -15.98 -6.40 0.08
CA MET A 186 -16.56 -6.79 -1.20
C MET A 186 -16.38 -8.30 -1.49
N ALA A 187 -15.27 -8.89 -1.07
CA ALA A 187 -15.00 -10.31 -1.29
C ALA A 187 -15.94 -11.24 -0.51
N LYS A 188 -16.48 -10.77 0.62
CA LYS A 188 -17.41 -11.44 1.55
C LYS A 188 -16.91 -12.74 2.21
N THR A 189 -16.13 -13.57 1.53
CA THR A 189 -15.77 -14.92 1.97
C THR A 189 -14.30 -15.25 1.70
N PRO A 190 -13.66 -16.08 2.54
CA PRO A 190 -12.27 -16.50 2.31
C PRO A 190 -12.08 -17.26 0.99
N ALA A 191 -13.08 -18.05 0.59
CA ALA A 191 -13.06 -18.80 -0.67
C ALA A 191 -13.00 -17.88 -1.91
N ALA A 192 -13.73 -16.75 -1.90
CA ALA A 192 -13.67 -15.77 -2.99
C ALA A 192 -12.28 -15.12 -3.09
N VAL A 193 -11.68 -14.78 -1.94
CA VAL A 193 -10.31 -14.26 -1.87
C VAL A 193 -9.32 -15.25 -2.44
N ARG A 194 -9.35 -16.49 -1.94
CA ARG A 194 -8.49 -17.58 -2.42
C ARG A 194 -8.61 -17.78 -3.92
N GLY A 195 -9.83 -17.85 -4.44
CA GLY A 195 -10.10 -18.02 -5.87
C GLY A 195 -9.52 -16.89 -6.73
N LEU A 196 -9.52 -15.63 -6.26
CA LEU A 196 -8.83 -14.54 -6.96
C LEU A 196 -7.31 -14.74 -6.94
N LEU A 197 -6.74 -14.96 -5.75
CA LEU A 197 -5.30 -15.06 -5.57
C LEU A 197 -4.70 -16.24 -6.37
N GLU A 198 -5.40 -17.38 -6.44
CA GLU A 198 -4.97 -18.56 -7.21
C GLU A 198 -4.97 -18.30 -8.72
N ARG A 199 -5.99 -17.60 -9.25
CA ARG A 199 -6.03 -17.22 -10.68
C ARG A 199 -4.86 -16.34 -11.10
N VAL A 200 -4.35 -15.50 -10.21
CA VAL A 200 -3.20 -14.62 -10.47
C VAL A 200 -1.88 -15.35 -10.21
N TRP A 201 -1.83 -16.23 -9.21
CA TRP A 201 -0.64 -16.97 -8.82
C TRP A 201 -0.06 -17.81 -9.96
N ASP A 202 -0.90 -18.60 -10.64
CA ASP A 202 -0.45 -19.55 -11.64
C ASP A 202 0.31 -18.91 -12.81
N PRO A 203 -0.23 -17.89 -13.52
CA PRO A 203 0.51 -17.23 -14.59
C PRO A 203 1.73 -16.46 -14.07
N ALA A 204 1.62 -15.80 -12.91
CA ALA A 204 2.73 -15.07 -12.29
C ALA A 204 3.92 -15.99 -11.98
N LYS A 205 3.65 -17.16 -11.38
CA LYS A 205 4.67 -18.16 -11.06
C LYS A 205 5.34 -18.69 -12.34
N ARG A 206 4.56 -19.02 -13.37
CA ARG A 206 5.12 -19.50 -14.65
C ARG A 206 6.09 -18.48 -15.25
N LYS A 207 5.68 -17.20 -15.32
CA LYS A 207 6.52 -16.13 -15.84
C LYS A 207 7.74 -15.87 -14.96
N ALA A 208 7.60 -15.91 -13.63
CA ALA A 208 8.71 -15.72 -12.70
C ALA A 208 9.77 -16.83 -12.82
N VAL A 209 9.37 -18.08 -13.05
CA VAL A 209 10.32 -19.18 -13.30
C VAL A 209 11.08 -18.99 -14.62
N ALA A 210 10.39 -18.51 -15.66
CA ALA A 210 11.04 -18.17 -16.93
C ALA A 210 12.04 -17.01 -16.75
N ASP A 211 11.64 -15.97 -16.01
CA ASP A 211 12.51 -14.84 -15.69
C ASP A 211 13.73 -15.28 -14.88
N ALA A 212 13.55 -16.11 -13.85
CA ALA A 212 14.63 -16.67 -13.04
C ALA A 212 15.68 -17.39 -13.90
N SER A 213 15.24 -18.12 -14.93
CA SER A 213 16.14 -18.84 -15.84
C SER A 213 17.03 -17.89 -16.66
N VAL A 214 16.48 -16.74 -17.08
CA VAL A 214 17.24 -15.69 -17.77
C VAL A 214 18.26 -15.06 -16.83
N LEU A 215 17.83 -14.70 -15.61
CA LEU A 215 18.70 -14.08 -14.62
C LEU A 215 19.82 -15.03 -14.15
N GLU A 216 19.54 -16.32 -14.01
CA GLU A 216 20.53 -17.34 -13.67
C GLU A 216 21.58 -17.50 -14.79
N ALA A 217 21.18 -17.43 -16.07
CA ALA A 217 22.13 -17.43 -17.18
C ALA A 217 23.07 -16.22 -17.14
N MET A 218 22.57 -15.04 -16.75
CA MET A 218 23.40 -13.84 -16.56
C MET A 218 24.36 -13.99 -15.38
N LEU A 219 23.90 -14.57 -14.26
CA LEU A 219 24.74 -14.93 -13.11
C LEU A 219 25.90 -15.84 -13.52
N HIS A 220 25.63 -16.87 -14.33
CA HIS A 220 26.66 -17.79 -14.81
C HIS A 220 27.63 -17.12 -15.80
N ALA A 221 27.16 -16.19 -16.62
CA ALA A 221 28.01 -15.41 -17.52
C ALA A 221 29.02 -14.52 -16.77
N ASP A 222 28.68 -14.06 -15.55
CA ASP A 222 29.59 -13.38 -14.64
C ASP A 222 30.58 -14.32 -13.92
N GLY A 223 30.55 -15.62 -14.22
CA GLY A 223 31.43 -16.63 -13.64
C GLY A 223 31.01 -17.10 -12.24
N ILE A 224 29.79 -16.79 -11.80
CA ILE A 224 29.26 -17.22 -10.51
C ILE A 224 28.55 -18.56 -10.69
N ALA A 225 29.04 -19.60 -10.01
CA ALA A 225 28.43 -20.92 -10.04
C ALA A 225 27.28 -21.05 -9.01
N GLY A 226 26.31 -21.91 -9.32
CA GLY A 226 25.18 -22.22 -8.44
C GLY A 226 23.86 -21.60 -8.90
N PRO A 227 22.78 -21.78 -8.13
CA PRO A 227 21.47 -21.23 -8.48
C PRO A 227 21.43 -19.71 -8.27
N LEU A 228 20.47 -19.06 -8.94
CA LEU A 228 20.09 -17.69 -8.63
C LEU A 228 19.50 -17.62 -7.21
N GLU A 229 20.09 -16.79 -6.35
CA GLU A 229 19.64 -16.59 -4.97
C GLU A 229 18.80 -15.31 -4.82
N PRO A 230 18.02 -15.17 -3.73
CA PRO A 230 17.16 -13.98 -3.55
C PRO A 230 17.88 -12.63 -3.54
N TRP A 231 19.14 -12.59 -3.10
CA TRP A 231 19.98 -11.39 -3.11
C TRP A 231 20.62 -11.10 -4.47
N ASP A 232 20.45 -11.99 -5.45
CA ASP A 232 20.93 -11.82 -6.82
C ASP A 232 19.82 -11.29 -7.75
N TRP A 233 18.55 -11.57 -7.47
CA TRP A 233 17.43 -11.22 -8.35
C TRP A 233 17.43 -9.75 -8.77
N ARG A 234 17.43 -8.82 -7.80
CA ARG A 234 17.33 -7.38 -8.08
C ARG A 234 18.51 -6.86 -8.91
N TYR A 235 19.70 -7.41 -8.70
CA TYR A 235 20.89 -7.04 -9.45
C TYR A 235 20.80 -7.48 -10.90
N TYR A 236 20.53 -8.77 -11.14
CA TYR A 236 20.43 -9.29 -12.50
C TYR A 236 19.18 -8.79 -13.23
N SER A 237 18.09 -8.54 -12.51
CA SER A 237 16.92 -7.86 -13.03
C SER A 237 17.31 -6.47 -13.55
N GLU A 238 18.07 -5.68 -12.78
CA GLU A 238 18.55 -4.38 -13.27
C GLU A 238 19.43 -4.50 -14.54
N GLN A 239 20.34 -5.47 -14.57
CA GLN A 239 21.18 -5.72 -15.75
C GLN A 239 20.35 -6.12 -16.96
N ARG A 240 19.32 -6.96 -16.78
CA ARG A 240 18.41 -7.38 -17.85
C ARG A 240 17.61 -6.18 -18.37
N ARG A 241 17.07 -5.35 -17.47
CA ARG A 241 16.33 -4.13 -17.84
C ARG A 241 17.17 -3.23 -18.74
N LYS A 242 18.43 -3.02 -18.37
CA LYS A 242 19.38 -2.24 -19.16
C LYS A 242 19.67 -2.89 -20.53
N ALA A 243 19.85 -4.20 -20.58
CA ALA A 243 20.16 -4.93 -21.80
C ALA A 243 18.99 -5.01 -22.79
N GLU A 244 17.76 -5.22 -22.31
CA GLU A 244 16.57 -5.45 -23.15
C GLU A 244 15.86 -4.15 -23.54
N HIS A 245 15.87 -3.13 -22.66
CA HIS A 245 15.09 -1.90 -22.85
C HIS A 245 15.95 -0.65 -23.03
N ASP A 246 17.27 -0.74 -22.89
CA ASP A 246 18.19 0.41 -22.89
C ASP A 246 17.68 1.53 -21.95
N LEU A 247 17.16 1.11 -20.79
CA LEU A 247 16.60 1.96 -19.74
C LEU A 247 17.50 1.86 -18.50
N ASP A 248 18.25 2.93 -18.25
CA ASP A 248 19.13 3.07 -17.10
C ASP A 248 18.48 4.01 -16.08
N GLU A 249 18.21 3.52 -14.86
CA GLU A 249 17.58 4.33 -13.81
C GLU A 249 18.40 5.56 -13.47
N ALA A 250 19.73 5.48 -13.54
CA ALA A 250 20.60 6.60 -13.25
C ALA A 250 20.42 7.72 -14.28
N VAL A 251 20.03 7.40 -15.51
CA VAL A 251 19.75 8.37 -16.59
C VAL A 251 18.32 8.90 -16.48
N LEU A 252 17.36 8.08 -16.04
CA LEU A 252 15.96 8.47 -15.86
C LEU A 252 15.76 9.40 -14.66
N LYS A 253 16.42 9.10 -13.53
CA LYS A 253 16.19 9.72 -12.23
C LYS A 253 16.31 11.26 -12.21
N PRO A 254 17.25 11.90 -12.95
CA PRO A 254 17.30 13.36 -13.08
C PRO A 254 16.03 14.02 -13.66
N TYR A 255 15.17 13.28 -14.37
CA TYR A 255 13.89 13.78 -14.90
C TYR A 255 12.73 13.65 -13.91
N LEU A 256 12.90 12.84 -12.85
CA LEU A 256 11.87 12.53 -11.85
C LEU A 256 12.16 13.26 -10.52
N GLY A 257 12.46 14.55 -10.60
CA GLY A 257 12.59 15.39 -9.41
C GLY A 257 11.27 15.52 -8.64
N LEU A 258 11.32 15.58 -7.31
CA LEU A 258 10.12 15.66 -6.47
C LEU A 258 9.22 16.85 -6.85
N GLU A 259 9.79 18.03 -7.13
CA GLU A 259 9.00 19.20 -7.56
C GLU A 259 8.28 18.96 -8.91
N ALA A 260 8.96 18.31 -9.86
CA ALA A 260 8.38 17.97 -11.15
C ALA A 260 7.22 16.97 -10.99
N MET A 261 7.41 15.95 -10.16
CA MET A 261 6.38 14.92 -9.94
C MET A 261 5.20 15.43 -9.11
N LEU A 262 5.42 16.35 -8.16
CA LEU A 262 4.33 17.09 -7.51
C LEU A 262 3.54 17.94 -8.51
N GLY A 263 4.23 18.58 -9.46
CA GLY A 263 3.59 19.31 -10.55
C GLY A 263 2.71 18.41 -11.41
N ALA A 264 3.21 17.25 -11.82
CA ALA A 264 2.48 16.25 -12.59
C ALA A 264 1.23 15.74 -11.85
N MET A 265 1.41 15.41 -10.57
CA MET A 265 0.36 14.92 -9.69
C MET A 265 -0.76 15.98 -9.50
N PHE A 266 -0.41 17.24 -9.28
CA PHE A 266 -1.40 18.32 -9.12
C PHE A 266 -2.08 18.70 -10.43
N ASP A 267 -1.35 18.80 -11.55
CA ASP A 267 -1.92 19.09 -12.87
C ASP A 267 -2.96 18.03 -13.29
N THR A 268 -2.66 16.76 -13.01
CA THR A 268 -3.61 15.66 -13.24
C THR A 268 -4.92 15.90 -12.49
N ALA A 269 -4.86 16.27 -11.20
CA ALA A 269 -6.04 16.55 -10.39
C ALA A 269 -6.77 17.81 -10.82
N THR A 270 -6.06 18.82 -11.31
CA THR A 270 -6.65 20.02 -11.93
C THR A 270 -7.45 19.63 -13.17
N ARG A 271 -6.88 18.82 -14.07
CA ARG A 271 -7.52 18.41 -15.32
C ARG A 271 -8.74 17.50 -15.10
N LEU A 272 -8.66 16.57 -14.15
CA LEU A 272 -9.75 15.64 -13.84
C LEU A 272 -10.89 16.30 -13.03
N PHE A 273 -10.55 17.11 -12.02
CA PHE A 273 -11.50 17.51 -10.97
C PHE A 273 -11.58 19.02 -10.74
N GLY A 274 -10.81 19.82 -11.50
CA GLY A 274 -10.79 21.28 -11.37
C GLY A 274 -10.20 21.78 -10.05
N LEU A 275 -9.31 21.00 -9.42
CA LEU A 275 -8.63 21.38 -8.18
C LEU A 275 -7.47 22.33 -8.45
N GLU A 276 -7.26 23.28 -7.56
CA GLU A 276 -6.17 24.25 -7.57
C GLU A 276 -5.39 24.16 -6.25
N PHE A 277 -4.05 24.16 -6.34
CA PHE A 277 -3.16 23.95 -5.20
C PHE A 277 -2.30 25.19 -4.97
N LYS A 278 -2.40 25.80 -3.79
CA LYS A 278 -1.60 26.97 -3.41
C LYS A 278 -0.77 26.65 -2.16
N PRO A 279 0.56 26.89 -2.16
CA PRO A 279 1.37 26.70 -0.96
C PRO A 279 0.77 27.43 0.24
N LEU A 280 0.69 26.73 1.37
CA LEU A 280 0.10 27.22 2.60
C LEU A 280 1.15 27.23 3.71
N ALA A 281 1.51 28.41 4.19
CA ALA A 281 2.44 28.57 5.30
C ALA A 281 1.71 28.45 6.65
N VAL A 282 1.84 27.29 7.30
CA VAL A 282 1.26 27.00 8.62
C VAL A 282 2.27 26.22 9.48
N PRO A 283 2.14 26.24 10.81
CA PRO A 283 2.94 25.38 11.67
C PRO A 283 2.70 23.91 11.35
N LEU A 284 3.77 23.17 11.06
CA LEU A 284 3.76 21.74 10.77
C LEU A 284 4.55 20.95 11.82
N TYR A 285 4.28 19.65 11.90
CA TYR A 285 4.92 18.76 12.88
C TYR A 285 6.38 18.43 12.54
N HIS A 286 6.85 18.75 11.33
CA HIS A 286 8.22 18.53 10.88
C HIS A 286 8.64 19.63 9.88
N PRO A 287 9.90 20.12 9.91
CA PRO A 287 10.36 21.20 9.02
C PRO A 287 10.38 20.83 7.53
N ASP A 288 10.53 19.54 7.21
CA ASP A 288 10.48 19.07 5.81
C ASP A 288 9.03 18.85 5.29
N ALA A 289 8.02 18.93 6.16
CA ALA A 289 6.63 18.80 5.73
C ALA A 289 6.20 20.06 4.98
N ARG A 290 5.34 19.90 3.98
CA ARG A 290 4.81 20.99 3.15
C ARG A 290 3.29 20.94 3.16
N ALA A 291 2.65 22.11 3.06
CA ALA A 291 1.20 22.20 3.04
C ALA A 291 0.70 23.03 1.85
N TRP A 292 -0.49 22.69 1.37
CA TRP A 292 -1.20 23.37 0.31
C TRP A 292 -2.65 23.60 0.71
N GLU A 293 -3.16 24.79 0.42
CA GLU A 293 -4.60 25.02 0.31
C GLU A 293 -5.07 24.43 -1.01
N VAL A 294 -6.11 23.61 -0.95
CA VAL A 294 -6.78 23.04 -2.12
C VAL A 294 -8.10 23.76 -2.31
N SER A 295 -8.34 24.27 -3.51
CA SER A 295 -9.57 25.00 -3.86
C SER A 295 -10.14 24.55 -5.20
N ARG A 296 -11.40 24.88 -5.47
CA ARG A 296 -12.06 24.64 -6.75
C ARG A 296 -12.97 25.81 -7.07
N ALA A 297 -12.71 26.49 -8.19
CA ALA A 297 -13.44 27.70 -8.60
C ALA A 297 -13.54 28.74 -7.46
N GLY A 298 -12.43 28.97 -6.76
CA GLY A 298 -12.33 29.90 -5.63
C GLY A 298 -12.94 29.42 -4.31
N ARG A 299 -13.55 28.23 -4.25
CA ARG A 299 -14.06 27.63 -3.00
C ARG A 299 -12.99 26.76 -2.35
N HIS A 300 -12.78 26.94 -1.05
CA HIS A 300 -11.91 26.06 -0.26
C HIS A 300 -12.45 24.62 -0.24
N VAL A 301 -11.60 23.66 -0.56
CA VAL A 301 -11.91 22.22 -0.61
C VAL A 301 -11.22 21.47 0.52
N ALA A 302 -9.92 21.69 0.74
CA ALA A 302 -9.16 20.99 1.76
C ALA A 302 -7.85 21.70 2.11
N VAL A 303 -7.18 21.20 3.16
CA VAL A 303 -5.75 21.39 3.34
C VAL A 303 -5.06 20.06 3.09
N PHE A 304 -4.06 20.06 2.20
CA PHE A 304 -3.22 18.90 1.89
C PHE A 304 -1.82 19.09 2.48
N ILE A 305 -1.28 18.07 3.13
CA ILE A 305 0.05 18.07 3.72
C ILE A 305 0.86 16.90 3.15
N GLY A 306 2.08 17.17 2.71
CA GLY A 306 3.01 16.16 2.23
C GLY A 306 4.26 16.08 3.11
N ASP A 307 4.60 14.87 3.57
CA ASP A 307 5.83 14.57 4.32
C ASP A 307 6.59 13.41 3.67
N TYR A 308 7.52 13.74 2.78
CA TYR A 308 8.00 12.79 1.76
C TYR A 308 9.26 11.99 2.13
N PHE A 309 10.10 12.48 3.05
CA PHE A 309 11.45 11.93 3.22
C PHE A 309 11.57 10.89 4.34
N ALA A 310 12.38 9.85 4.10
CA ALA A 310 12.77 8.87 5.11
C ALA A 310 13.60 9.52 6.23
N ARG A 311 13.40 9.06 7.47
CA ARG A 311 14.17 9.47 8.65
C ARG A 311 13.98 8.48 9.79
N GLY A 312 14.95 8.37 10.69
CA GLY A 312 14.92 7.39 11.79
C GLY A 312 13.76 7.51 12.80
N SER A 313 13.02 8.62 12.80
CA SER A 313 11.81 8.83 13.63
C SER A 313 10.50 8.48 12.93
N LYS A 314 10.53 8.17 11.62
CA LYS A 314 9.36 7.85 10.80
C LYS A 314 9.35 6.35 10.50
N ARG A 315 8.19 5.69 10.62
CA ARG A 315 8.03 4.29 10.19
C ARG A 315 8.22 4.17 8.67
N SER A 316 8.75 3.04 8.21
CA SER A 316 8.89 2.74 6.78
C SER A 316 7.53 2.57 6.07
N GLY A 317 7.53 2.66 4.74
CA GLY A 317 6.35 2.57 3.87
C GLY A 317 5.85 3.92 3.37
N ALA A 318 4.64 3.95 2.82
CA ALA A 318 3.91 5.15 2.50
C ALA A 318 2.46 4.99 2.98
N TRP A 319 1.80 6.10 3.30
CA TRP A 319 0.39 6.09 3.70
C TRP A 319 -0.25 7.47 3.62
N CYS A 320 -1.56 7.46 3.46
CA CYS A 320 -2.43 8.62 3.62
C CYS A 320 -3.20 8.55 4.94
N SER A 321 -3.47 9.70 5.56
CA SER A 321 -4.30 9.83 6.76
C SER A 321 -4.99 11.19 6.79
N ASP A 322 -6.06 11.34 7.56
CA ASP A 322 -6.66 12.63 7.85
C ASP A 322 -6.35 13.07 9.29
N ILE A 323 -6.02 14.35 9.46
CA ILE A 323 -6.02 15.02 10.78
C ILE A 323 -7.46 15.37 11.16
N ARG A 324 -8.29 15.66 10.15
CA ARG A 324 -9.72 15.96 10.28
C ARG A 324 -10.43 15.51 9.00
N GLY A 325 -11.45 14.67 9.13
CA GLY A 325 -12.30 14.25 7.99
C GLY A 325 -13.35 15.29 7.56
N GLN A 326 -13.94 15.06 6.39
CA GLN A 326 -15.02 15.89 5.84
C GLN A 326 -16.39 15.54 6.48
N GLN A 327 -17.26 16.52 6.71
CA GLN A 327 -18.69 16.26 7.04
C GLN A 327 -19.55 17.50 6.79
N ARG A 328 -20.88 17.32 6.66
CA ARG A 328 -21.86 18.43 6.65
C ARG A 328 -22.74 18.47 7.90
N PHE A 329 -22.77 17.39 8.68
CA PHE A 329 -23.56 17.32 9.91
C PHE A 329 -22.99 18.27 10.97
N GLY A 330 -23.82 19.20 11.45
CA GLY A 330 -23.39 20.23 12.40
C GLY A 330 -22.64 21.41 11.76
N GLY A 331 -22.56 21.47 10.42
CA GLY A 331 -21.87 22.50 9.66
C GLY A 331 -20.97 21.91 8.57
N GLU A 332 -20.67 22.70 7.54
CA GLU A 332 -19.75 22.29 6.47
C GLU A 332 -18.30 22.29 7.00
N GLN A 333 -17.71 21.10 7.11
CA GLN A 333 -16.35 20.88 7.58
C GLN A 333 -15.51 20.27 6.46
N GLN A 334 -14.45 20.97 6.06
CA GLN A 334 -13.49 20.52 5.05
C GLN A 334 -12.35 19.69 5.66
N PRO A 335 -11.80 18.70 4.93
CA PRO A 335 -10.79 17.80 5.46
C PRO A 335 -9.39 18.42 5.53
N VAL A 336 -8.55 17.88 6.41
CA VAL A 336 -7.11 18.13 6.48
C VAL A 336 -6.41 16.80 6.30
N VAL A 337 -5.75 16.61 5.16
CA VAL A 337 -5.23 15.32 4.68
C VAL A 337 -3.71 15.35 4.66
N VAL A 338 -3.10 14.22 5.01
CA VAL A 338 -1.64 14.05 5.07
C VAL A 338 -1.23 12.85 4.23
N ASN A 339 -0.32 13.04 3.29
CA ASN A 339 0.46 11.97 2.67
C ASN A 339 1.84 11.90 3.31
N VAL A 340 2.25 10.68 3.65
CA VAL A 340 3.57 10.40 4.19
C VAL A 340 4.25 9.38 3.29
N CYS A 341 5.45 9.71 2.81
CA CYS A 341 6.33 8.81 2.05
C CYS A 341 7.68 8.67 2.77
N ASN A 342 8.55 7.82 2.22
CA ASN A 342 9.90 7.54 2.72
C ASN A 342 10.97 7.62 1.60
N PHE A 343 10.90 8.64 0.75
CA PHE A 343 11.87 8.88 -0.31
C PHE A 343 13.25 9.21 0.27
N ALA A 344 14.31 8.94 -0.49
CA ALA A 344 15.65 9.38 -0.13
C ALA A 344 15.69 10.91 -0.08
N LYS A 345 16.23 11.46 1.01
CA LYS A 345 16.43 12.91 1.13
C LYS A 345 17.65 13.31 0.32
N GLY A 346 17.50 14.30 -0.55
CA GLY A 346 18.57 14.86 -1.37
C GLY A 346 18.26 16.31 -1.76
N ASP A 347 19.25 17.00 -2.31
CA ASP A 347 19.11 18.35 -2.85
C ASP A 347 19.80 18.42 -4.22
N PRO A 348 19.05 18.34 -5.33
CA PRO A 348 17.60 18.16 -5.43
C PRO A 348 17.14 16.75 -5.01
N ALA A 349 15.88 16.61 -4.57
CA ALA A 349 15.28 15.32 -4.27
C ALA A 349 14.85 14.60 -5.55
N LEU A 350 15.53 13.50 -5.89
CA LEU A 350 15.24 12.70 -7.09
C LEU A 350 14.55 11.40 -6.73
N LEU A 351 13.45 11.10 -7.42
CA LEU A 351 12.64 9.91 -7.20
C LEU A 351 13.06 8.79 -8.15
N SER A 352 12.98 7.54 -7.71
CA SER A 352 12.87 6.42 -8.64
C SER A 352 11.50 6.44 -9.32
N TYR A 353 11.32 5.64 -10.37
CA TYR A 353 10.00 5.44 -10.97
C TYR A 353 8.97 4.93 -9.95
N ASP A 354 9.35 3.97 -9.12
CA ASP A 354 8.49 3.44 -8.06
C ASP A 354 8.15 4.47 -6.98
N ASP A 355 9.08 5.36 -6.62
CA ASP A 355 8.83 6.45 -5.67
C ASP A 355 7.85 7.48 -6.27
N ALA A 356 7.99 7.82 -7.56
CA ALA A 356 7.06 8.69 -8.26
C ALA A 356 5.66 8.05 -8.37
N ARG A 357 5.57 6.75 -8.64
CA ARG A 357 4.29 6.01 -8.62
C ARG A 357 3.67 5.99 -7.23
N THR A 358 4.49 5.78 -6.19
CA THR A 358 4.05 5.84 -4.78
C THR A 358 3.49 7.22 -4.43
N LEU A 359 4.07 8.30 -4.95
CA LEU A 359 3.53 9.66 -4.77
C LEU A 359 2.11 9.78 -5.34
N PHE A 360 1.87 9.27 -6.54
CA PHE A 360 0.53 9.24 -7.14
C PHE A 360 -0.43 8.33 -6.35
N HIS A 361 0.03 7.16 -5.92
CA HIS A 361 -0.76 6.23 -5.11
C HIS A 361 -1.31 6.92 -3.85
N GLU A 362 -0.45 7.51 -3.04
CA GLU A 362 -0.88 8.18 -1.80
C GLU A 362 -1.77 9.38 -2.07
N PHE A 363 -1.56 10.05 -3.21
CA PHE A 363 -2.40 11.16 -3.60
C PHE A 363 -3.79 10.74 -4.08
N GLY A 364 -3.95 9.54 -4.65
CA GLY A 364 -5.27 8.97 -4.93
C GLY A 364 -6.08 8.72 -3.65
N HIS A 365 -5.44 8.24 -2.58
CA HIS A 365 -6.06 8.22 -1.24
C HIS A 365 -6.41 9.63 -0.76
N ALA A 366 -5.52 10.60 -1.00
CA ALA A 366 -5.78 11.99 -0.61
C ALA A 366 -6.97 12.58 -1.38
N LEU A 367 -7.12 12.30 -2.66
CA LEU A 367 -8.27 12.70 -3.47
C LEU A 367 -9.57 12.09 -2.93
N HIS A 368 -9.56 10.81 -2.55
CA HIS A 368 -10.70 10.15 -1.94
C HIS A 368 -11.12 10.83 -0.62
N GLN A 369 -10.17 11.32 0.16
CA GLN A 369 -10.45 12.12 1.36
C GLN A 369 -10.95 13.54 1.03
N MET A 370 -10.25 14.25 0.14
CA MET A 370 -10.49 15.67 -0.15
C MET A 370 -11.80 15.90 -0.91
N LEU A 371 -12.21 14.97 -1.77
CA LEU A 371 -13.42 15.09 -2.59
C LEU A 371 -14.67 14.49 -1.94
N SER A 372 -14.52 13.87 -0.76
CA SER A 372 -15.66 13.36 0.03
C SER A 372 -16.74 14.43 0.19
N ASN A 373 -18.00 14.05 -0.03
CA ASN A 373 -19.13 14.96 0.08
C ASN A 373 -20.32 14.26 0.75
N VAL A 374 -20.09 13.76 1.96
CA VAL A 374 -21.11 13.11 2.79
C VAL A 374 -21.61 14.04 3.89
N THR A 375 -22.78 13.73 4.43
CA THR A 375 -23.36 14.43 5.57
C THR A 375 -22.68 14.00 6.86
N TYR A 376 -22.53 12.70 7.10
CA TYR A 376 -22.00 12.16 8.36
C TYR A 376 -20.52 11.82 8.28
N GLY A 377 -19.71 12.36 9.20
CA GLY A 377 -18.26 12.09 9.25
C GLY A 377 -17.89 10.61 9.39
N PHE A 378 -18.79 9.77 9.91
CA PHE A 378 -18.57 8.33 10.09
C PHE A 378 -18.39 7.56 8.78
N ILE A 379 -18.90 8.09 7.67
CA ILE A 379 -18.81 7.47 6.33
C ILE A 379 -18.01 8.35 5.36
N SER A 380 -17.21 9.29 5.87
CA SER A 380 -16.48 10.26 5.07
C SER A 380 -15.18 9.70 4.51
N GLY A 381 -14.80 10.14 3.31
CA GLY A 381 -13.52 9.83 2.68
C GLY A 381 -13.27 8.33 2.59
N THR A 382 -12.12 7.88 3.09
CA THR A 382 -11.69 6.47 3.00
C THR A 382 -12.35 5.55 4.05
N ASN A 383 -13.48 5.96 4.66
CA ASN A 383 -14.29 5.08 5.53
C ASN A 383 -15.18 4.14 4.70
N VAL A 384 -14.52 3.28 3.93
CA VAL A 384 -15.10 2.32 2.97
C VAL A 384 -14.62 0.90 3.29
N ALA A 385 -15.10 -0.08 2.52
CA ALA A 385 -14.56 -1.44 2.56
C ALA A 385 -13.05 -1.44 2.28
N ARG A 386 -12.29 -2.29 2.98
CA ARG A 386 -10.82 -2.36 2.87
C ARG A 386 -10.38 -2.83 1.50
N ASP A 387 -11.13 -3.71 0.85
CA ASP A 387 -10.86 -4.19 -0.52
C ASP A 387 -11.38 -3.25 -1.63
N PHE A 388 -11.91 -2.09 -1.23
CA PHE A 388 -12.27 -0.97 -2.10
C PHE A 388 -11.38 0.26 -1.89
N VAL A 389 -10.77 0.40 -0.70
CA VAL A 389 -10.05 1.63 -0.34
C VAL A 389 -8.84 1.89 -1.23
N GLU A 390 -8.21 0.84 -1.75
CA GLU A 390 -7.04 0.95 -2.63
C GLU A 390 -7.42 1.24 -4.10
N LEU A 391 -8.71 1.22 -4.46
CA LEU A 391 -9.11 1.56 -5.84
C LEU A 391 -8.68 2.99 -6.20
N PRO A 392 -9.05 4.05 -5.46
CA PRO A 392 -8.65 5.41 -5.84
C PRO A 392 -7.15 5.65 -5.86
N SER A 393 -6.40 5.01 -4.96
CA SER A 393 -4.94 5.15 -4.90
C SER A 393 -4.28 4.52 -6.12
N GLN A 394 -4.55 3.25 -6.40
CA GLN A 394 -3.94 2.53 -7.51
C GLN A 394 -4.43 3.06 -8.86
N LEU A 395 -5.73 3.42 -8.96
CA LEU A 395 -6.28 4.08 -10.14
C LEU A 395 -5.46 5.31 -10.49
N TYR A 396 -5.14 6.17 -9.50
CA TYR A 396 -4.40 7.40 -9.75
C TYR A 396 -2.98 7.19 -10.31
N GLU A 397 -2.37 6.02 -10.07
CA GLU A 397 -1.06 5.66 -10.62
C GLU A 397 -1.03 5.67 -12.15
N HIS A 398 -2.14 5.28 -12.81
CA HIS A 398 -2.21 5.23 -14.28
C HIS A 398 -1.96 6.58 -14.95
N TRP A 399 -2.32 7.70 -14.31
CA TRP A 399 -2.10 9.03 -14.89
C TRP A 399 -0.64 9.47 -14.85
N MET A 400 0.18 8.87 -13.99
CA MET A 400 1.63 9.06 -14.07
C MET A 400 2.16 8.56 -15.41
N GLU A 401 1.56 7.51 -15.98
CA GLU A 401 2.03 6.88 -17.22
C GLU A 401 1.43 7.51 -18.48
N VAL A 402 0.50 8.46 -18.35
CA VAL A 402 -0.09 9.17 -19.49
C VAL A 402 1.02 10.00 -20.17
N PRO A 403 1.33 9.77 -21.47
CA PRO A 403 2.47 10.40 -22.13
C PRO A 403 2.46 11.93 -22.05
N SER A 404 1.27 12.54 -22.19
CA SER A 404 1.15 14.00 -22.12
C SER A 404 1.49 14.59 -20.74
N VAL A 405 1.30 13.83 -19.66
CA VAL A 405 1.66 14.24 -18.30
C VAL A 405 3.18 14.21 -18.13
N LEU A 406 3.83 13.10 -18.47
CA LEU A 406 5.29 12.99 -18.35
C LEU A 406 6.03 13.96 -19.28
N GLN A 407 5.57 14.14 -20.53
CA GLN A 407 6.17 15.09 -21.46
C GLN A 407 6.13 16.54 -20.94
N GLN A 408 5.07 16.91 -20.21
CA GLN A 408 4.91 18.25 -19.67
C GLN A 408 5.79 18.47 -18.44
N HIS A 409 5.86 17.49 -17.53
CA HIS A 409 6.39 17.66 -16.19
C HIS A 409 7.74 17.00 -15.93
N ALA A 410 8.05 15.87 -16.56
CA ALA A 410 9.32 15.17 -16.36
C ALA A 410 10.46 15.93 -17.07
N ARG A 411 11.13 16.81 -16.32
CA ARG A 411 12.17 17.72 -16.80
C ARG A 411 13.47 17.46 -16.08
N HIS A 412 14.57 17.46 -16.83
CA HIS A 412 15.89 17.25 -16.26
C HIS A 412 16.20 18.35 -15.24
N VAL A 413 16.57 17.96 -14.03
CA VAL A 413 16.68 18.89 -12.90
C VAL A 413 17.72 20.00 -13.09
N GLU A 414 18.78 19.74 -13.87
CA GLU A 414 19.84 20.73 -14.12
C GLU A 414 19.58 21.61 -15.36
N THR A 415 18.94 21.06 -16.41
CA THR A 415 18.85 21.72 -17.72
C THR A 415 17.44 22.23 -18.02
N GLY A 416 16.41 21.72 -17.33
CA GLY A 416 15.00 22.04 -17.58
C GLY A 416 14.42 21.38 -18.85
N GLU A 417 15.25 20.68 -19.63
CA GLU A 417 14.84 20.00 -20.86
C GLU A 417 13.85 18.87 -20.55
N PRO A 418 12.83 18.65 -21.40
CA PRO A 418 11.89 17.55 -21.22
C PRO A 418 12.58 16.20 -21.39
N MET A 419 11.99 15.15 -20.81
CA MET A 419 12.39 13.77 -21.07
C MET A 419 12.36 13.49 -22.58
N PRO A 420 13.43 12.93 -23.17
CA PRO A 420 13.43 12.51 -24.56
C PRO A 420 12.27 11.56 -24.86
N ALA A 421 11.62 11.72 -26.01
CA ALA A 421 10.46 10.92 -26.38
C ALA A 421 10.81 9.42 -26.47
N ASP A 422 12.00 9.08 -26.96
CA ASP A 422 12.45 7.69 -27.05
C ASP A 422 12.70 7.07 -25.66
N MET A 423 13.20 7.86 -24.70
CA MET A 423 13.33 7.41 -23.31
C MET A 423 11.96 7.16 -22.67
N LEU A 424 10.99 8.04 -22.92
CA LEU A 424 9.61 7.86 -22.45
C LEU A 424 8.98 6.59 -23.05
N ASP A 425 9.11 6.37 -24.36
CA ASP A 425 8.58 5.18 -25.03
C ASP A 425 9.18 3.90 -24.45
N ARG A 426 10.49 3.88 -24.17
CA ARG A 426 11.17 2.74 -23.52
C ARG A 426 10.71 2.54 -22.08
N LEU A 427 10.53 3.62 -21.32
CA LEU A 427 10.01 3.57 -19.95
C LEU A 427 8.63 2.91 -19.92
N LEU A 428 7.72 3.35 -20.79
CA LEU A 428 6.37 2.82 -20.90
C LEU A 428 6.36 1.37 -21.43
N ALA A 429 7.24 1.04 -22.37
CA ALA A 429 7.40 -0.33 -22.85
C ALA A 429 7.93 -1.29 -21.77
N ALA A 430 8.68 -0.77 -20.80
CA ALA A 430 9.20 -1.51 -19.66
C ALA A 430 8.20 -1.57 -18.47
N SER A 431 6.96 -1.11 -18.59
CA SER A 431 5.98 -1.13 -17.49
C SER A 431 5.65 -2.53 -16.95
N THR A 432 5.75 -3.54 -17.81
CA THR A 432 5.56 -4.96 -17.45
C THR A 432 6.84 -5.65 -16.96
N TYR A 433 7.96 -4.91 -16.93
CA TYR A 433 9.25 -5.41 -16.49
C TYR A 433 9.20 -5.89 -15.03
N ASP A 434 9.68 -7.11 -14.78
CA ASP A 434 9.74 -7.76 -13.46
C ASP A 434 8.38 -7.87 -12.71
N GLN A 435 7.26 -7.70 -13.41
CA GLN A 435 5.93 -7.81 -12.81
C GLN A 435 5.67 -9.21 -12.25
N ALA A 436 6.22 -10.25 -12.86
CA ALA A 436 6.09 -11.61 -12.34
C ALA A 436 6.72 -11.77 -10.95
N PHE A 437 7.93 -11.22 -10.73
CA PHE A 437 8.56 -11.17 -9.42
C PHE A 437 7.68 -10.43 -8.42
N SER A 438 7.29 -9.20 -8.76
CA SER A 438 6.48 -8.33 -7.91
C SER A 438 5.13 -8.96 -7.55
N THR A 439 4.52 -9.70 -8.48
CA THR A 439 3.27 -10.44 -8.26
C THR A 439 3.49 -11.63 -7.33
N VAL A 440 4.53 -12.44 -7.54
CA VAL A 440 4.82 -13.63 -6.74
C VAL A 440 5.16 -13.27 -5.29
N GLU A 441 6.04 -12.29 -5.05
CA GLU A 441 6.37 -11.86 -3.67
C GLU A 441 5.14 -11.32 -2.93
N PHE A 442 4.22 -10.67 -3.65
CA PHE A 442 2.99 -10.11 -3.07
C PHE A 442 1.94 -11.19 -2.77
N ILE A 443 1.60 -12.02 -3.77
CA ILE A 443 0.54 -13.04 -3.64
C ILE A 443 0.93 -14.07 -2.57
N SER A 444 2.21 -14.43 -2.47
CA SER A 444 2.69 -15.33 -1.41
C SER A 444 2.44 -14.74 -0.01
N SER A 445 2.67 -13.43 0.20
CA SER A 445 2.29 -12.73 1.43
C SER A 445 0.78 -12.75 1.68
N ALA A 446 -0.05 -12.50 0.66
CA ALA A 446 -1.52 -12.52 0.79
C ALA A 446 -2.07 -13.92 1.10
N MET A 447 -1.51 -14.96 0.48
CA MET A 447 -1.88 -16.36 0.73
C MET A 447 -1.56 -16.80 2.15
N VAL A 448 -0.39 -16.40 2.68
CA VAL A 448 -0.01 -16.67 4.08
C VAL A 448 -0.91 -15.92 5.06
N ASP A 449 -1.22 -14.64 4.81
CA ASP A 449 -2.18 -13.87 5.61
C ASP A 449 -3.54 -14.57 5.68
N LEU A 450 -4.09 -14.97 4.54
CA LEU A 450 -5.37 -15.67 4.49
C LEU A 450 -5.30 -17.01 5.25
N ALA A 451 -4.25 -17.81 5.01
CA ALA A 451 -4.07 -19.12 5.64
C ALA A 451 -3.90 -19.05 7.17
N PHE A 452 -3.39 -17.94 7.72
CA PHE A 452 -3.31 -17.72 9.17
C PHE A 452 -4.67 -17.49 9.83
N HIS A 453 -5.69 -17.08 9.06
CA HIS A 453 -6.95 -16.58 9.60
C HIS A 453 -8.18 -17.41 9.19
N GLU A 454 -8.06 -18.35 8.25
CA GLU A 454 -9.13 -19.25 7.79
C GLU A 454 -9.38 -20.47 8.69
N ALA A 455 -8.42 -20.83 9.55
CA ALA A 455 -8.48 -22.00 10.42
C ALA A 455 -8.04 -21.65 11.85
N ASP A 456 -7.91 -22.67 12.71
CA ASP A 456 -7.33 -22.49 14.05
C ASP A 456 -5.92 -21.87 13.95
N ALA A 457 -5.58 -21.01 14.91
CA ALA A 457 -4.31 -20.31 14.91
C ALA A 457 -3.15 -21.33 14.99
N PRO A 458 -2.13 -21.20 14.12
CA PRO A 458 -1.01 -22.13 14.14
C PRO A 458 -0.24 -22.03 15.46
N ALA A 459 0.24 -23.17 15.96
CA ALA A 459 1.10 -23.21 17.13
C ALA A 459 2.44 -22.48 16.87
N ASP A 460 2.98 -22.64 15.65
CA ASP A 460 4.15 -21.92 15.14
C ASP A 460 3.80 -21.22 13.81
N PRO A 461 3.64 -19.88 13.81
CA PRO A 461 3.37 -19.13 12.59
C PRO A 461 4.47 -19.23 11.53
N MET A 462 5.74 -19.40 11.92
CA MET A 462 6.84 -19.53 10.97
C MET A 462 6.81 -20.88 10.25
N GLN A 463 6.48 -21.95 10.98
CA GLN A 463 6.24 -23.26 10.38
C GLN A 463 5.06 -23.19 9.40
N LYS A 464 3.93 -22.62 9.82
CA LYS A 464 2.74 -22.50 8.95
C LYS A 464 3.03 -21.66 7.70
N GLN A 465 3.82 -20.59 7.82
CA GLN A 465 4.30 -19.83 6.68
C GLN A 465 5.07 -20.73 5.70
N ALA A 466 6.04 -21.51 6.19
CA ALA A 466 6.84 -22.40 5.35
C ALA A 466 5.99 -23.45 4.63
N GLU A 467 5.03 -24.07 5.33
CA GLU A 467 4.09 -25.05 4.75
C GLU A 467 3.27 -24.44 3.60
N VAL A 468 2.78 -23.20 3.78
CA VAL A 468 2.01 -22.51 2.72
C VAL A 468 2.89 -22.20 1.52
N LEU A 469 4.12 -21.70 1.74
CA LEU A 469 5.05 -21.38 0.64
C LEU A 469 5.50 -22.64 -0.12
N GLU A 470 5.71 -23.75 0.59
CA GLU A 470 6.02 -25.05 -0.01
C GLU A 470 4.84 -25.55 -0.86
N ALA A 471 3.61 -25.49 -0.35
CA ALA A 471 2.41 -25.89 -1.08
C ALA A 471 2.16 -25.05 -2.34
N LEU A 472 2.49 -23.76 -2.31
CA LEU A 472 2.46 -22.87 -3.48
C LEU A 472 3.57 -23.20 -4.50
N GLY A 473 4.60 -23.94 -4.09
CA GLY A 473 5.82 -24.19 -4.83
C GLY A 473 6.54 -22.88 -5.15
N MET A 474 6.79 -22.07 -4.12
CA MET A 474 7.46 -20.77 -4.23
C MET A 474 8.77 -20.89 -5.05
N PRO A 475 9.00 -20.04 -6.06
CA PRO A 475 10.29 -19.99 -6.76
C PRO A 475 11.44 -19.72 -5.79
N HIS A 476 12.52 -20.49 -5.89
CA HIS A 476 13.65 -20.46 -4.95
C HIS A 476 14.26 -19.06 -4.76
N ALA A 477 14.45 -18.32 -5.84
CA ALA A 477 15.06 -16.99 -5.85
C ALA A 477 14.10 -15.86 -5.37
N ILE A 478 12.88 -16.19 -4.92
CA ILE A 478 11.89 -15.19 -4.49
C ILE A 478 11.42 -15.52 -3.07
N ARG A 479 11.41 -14.51 -2.20
CA ARG A 479 10.80 -14.58 -0.87
C ARG A 479 9.52 -13.75 -0.83
N MET A 480 8.72 -13.94 0.21
CA MET A 480 7.56 -13.08 0.49
C MET A 480 7.97 -11.60 0.55
N ARG A 481 7.10 -10.72 0.05
CA ARG A 481 7.26 -9.26 0.16
C ARG A 481 7.35 -8.82 1.62
N HIS A 482 6.58 -9.48 2.48
CA HIS A 482 6.61 -9.32 3.92
C HIS A 482 6.56 -10.69 4.61
N ALA A 483 7.64 -11.09 5.26
CA ALA A 483 7.66 -12.26 6.13
C ALA A 483 6.96 -11.96 7.47
N THR A 484 6.42 -13.01 8.10
CA THR A 484 5.61 -12.94 9.34
C THR A 484 6.17 -11.99 10.41
N PRO A 485 7.46 -12.02 10.80
CA PRO A 485 7.95 -11.22 11.91
C PRO A 485 8.04 -9.72 11.63
N HIS A 486 7.95 -9.31 10.35
CA HIS A 486 7.93 -7.91 9.93
C HIS A 486 6.71 -7.53 9.09
N PHE A 487 5.68 -8.35 9.08
CA PHE A 487 4.47 -8.10 8.30
C PHE A 487 3.53 -7.10 9.03
N ALA A 488 3.97 -5.85 9.12
CA ALA A 488 3.29 -4.79 9.86
C ALA A 488 1.83 -4.56 9.42
N HIS A 489 1.54 -4.71 8.12
CA HIS A 489 0.19 -4.58 7.56
C HIS A 489 -0.85 -5.43 8.31
N ILE A 490 -0.47 -6.66 8.68
CA ILE A 490 -1.38 -7.63 9.29
C ILE A 490 -1.19 -7.77 10.79
N PHE A 491 -0.05 -7.34 11.37
CA PHE A 491 0.24 -7.52 12.80
C PHE A 491 0.35 -6.23 13.61
N SER A 492 0.52 -5.05 13.01
CA SER A 492 0.59 -3.76 13.74
C SER A 492 -0.77 -3.13 13.99
N GLY A 493 -1.86 -3.81 13.64
CA GLY A 493 -3.24 -3.40 13.82
C GLY A 493 -4.18 -4.35 13.07
N ASP A 494 -5.46 -3.99 12.98
CA ASP A 494 -6.49 -4.77 12.28
C ASP A 494 -6.79 -4.25 10.86
N GLY A 495 -5.91 -3.39 10.33
CA GLY A 495 -6.08 -2.73 9.04
C GLY A 495 -6.18 -3.71 7.86
N TYR A 496 -5.22 -4.64 7.75
CA TYR A 496 -5.13 -5.61 6.64
C TYR A 496 -5.03 -7.07 7.11
N SER A 497 -5.34 -7.38 8.38
CA SER A 497 -5.35 -8.77 8.84
C SER A 497 -6.47 -9.57 8.18
N SER A 498 -6.14 -10.69 7.53
CA SER A 498 -7.05 -11.38 6.58
C SER A 498 -7.57 -10.43 5.50
N GLY A 499 -6.72 -9.50 5.08
CA GLY A 499 -7.08 -8.34 4.28
C GLY A 499 -5.97 -7.87 3.36
N TYR A 500 -4.78 -8.49 3.38
CA TYR A 500 -3.69 -8.06 2.50
C TYR A 500 -3.99 -8.31 1.02
N TYR A 501 -4.90 -9.25 0.71
CA TYR A 501 -5.43 -9.45 -0.64
C TYR A 501 -6.11 -8.19 -1.23
N SER A 502 -6.53 -7.24 -0.39
CA SER A 502 -7.25 -6.03 -0.78
C SER A 502 -6.54 -5.24 -1.87
N TYR A 503 -5.20 -5.18 -1.86
CA TYR A 503 -4.43 -4.55 -2.93
C TYR A 503 -4.66 -5.22 -4.28
N MET A 504 -4.68 -6.56 -4.34
CA MET A 504 -4.95 -7.29 -5.58
C MET A 504 -6.41 -7.21 -5.99
N TRP A 505 -7.32 -7.17 -5.02
CA TRP A 505 -8.74 -6.99 -5.29
C TRP A 505 -9.04 -5.61 -5.89
N SER A 506 -8.45 -4.56 -5.32
CA SER A 506 -8.54 -3.21 -5.85
C SER A 506 -7.77 -3.05 -7.17
N GLU A 507 -6.68 -3.78 -7.39
CA GLU A 507 -5.95 -3.76 -8.67
C GLU A 507 -6.71 -4.47 -9.82
N VAL A 508 -7.67 -5.33 -9.48
CA VAL A 508 -8.66 -5.80 -10.47
C VAL A 508 -9.64 -4.68 -10.81
N MET A 509 -9.97 -3.84 -9.83
CA MET A 509 -10.94 -2.75 -9.99
C MET A 509 -10.34 -1.53 -10.69
N ASP A 510 -9.07 -1.19 -10.44
CA ASP A 510 -8.43 0.02 -10.95
C ASP A 510 -8.12 -0.08 -12.46
N ALA A 511 -7.59 -1.21 -12.93
CA ALA A 511 -7.29 -1.45 -14.33
C ALA A 511 -8.58 -1.43 -15.15
N ASP A 512 -9.66 -2.02 -14.63
CA ASP A 512 -10.99 -1.96 -15.26
C ASP A 512 -11.62 -0.56 -15.16
N ALA A 513 -11.34 0.20 -14.10
CA ALA A 513 -11.79 1.58 -13.96
C ALA A 513 -11.07 2.54 -14.91
N TYR A 514 -9.75 2.39 -15.07
CA TYR A 514 -8.96 3.15 -16.02
C TYR A 514 -9.34 2.83 -17.46
N ALA A 515 -9.68 1.57 -17.76
CA ALA A 515 -10.21 1.17 -19.06
C ALA A 515 -11.48 1.95 -19.46
N ALA A 516 -12.27 2.49 -18.51
CA ALA A 516 -13.39 3.36 -18.85
C ALA A 516 -12.94 4.69 -19.50
N PHE A 517 -11.78 5.22 -19.11
CA PHE A 517 -11.17 6.39 -19.75
C PHE A 517 -10.56 6.04 -21.11
N GLU A 518 -9.96 4.85 -21.24
CA GLU A 518 -9.49 4.33 -22.53
C GLU A 518 -10.65 4.15 -23.53
N GLU A 519 -11.78 3.59 -23.07
CA GLU A 519 -13.02 3.44 -23.83
C GLU A 519 -13.60 4.79 -24.29
N ALA A 520 -13.44 5.84 -23.48
CA ALA A 520 -13.82 7.21 -23.84
C ALA A 520 -12.84 7.87 -24.83
N GLY A 521 -11.63 7.32 -24.98
CA GLY A 521 -10.60 7.83 -25.88
C GLY A 521 -9.83 9.06 -25.35
N ASP A 522 -10.05 9.44 -24.08
CA ASP A 522 -9.36 10.55 -23.43
C ASP A 522 -9.08 10.19 -21.96
N PRO A 523 -7.81 10.14 -21.51
CA PRO A 523 -7.47 9.92 -20.10
C PRO A 523 -8.02 11.01 -19.16
N PHE A 524 -8.52 12.13 -19.70
CA PHE A 524 -9.15 13.22 -18.97
C PHE A 524 -10.61 13.45 -19.35
N ASP A 525 -11.30 12.44 -19.91
CA ASP A 525 -12.70 12.55 -20.30
C ASP A 525 -13.57 13.11 -19.15
N PRO A 526 -14.23 14.27 -19.34
CA PRO A 526 -14.91 14.98 -18.26
C PRO A 526 -16.15 14.24 -17.74
N GLU A 527 -16.84 13.47 -18.59
CA GLU A 527 -18.01 12.69 -18.16
C GLU A 527 -17.58 11.51 -17.28
N THR A 528 -16.51 10.81 -17.65
CA THR A 528 -15.96 9.69 -16.89
C THR A 528 -15.33 10.18 -15.58
N ALA A 529 -14.59 11.28 -15.60
CA ALA A 529 -14.08 11.92 -14.39
C ALA A 529 -15.21 12.35 -13.43
N ALA A 530 -16.30 12.93 -13.95
CA ALA A 530 -17.47 13.30 -13.14
C ALA A 530 -18.17 12.07 -12.53
N ARG A 531 -18.27 10.95 -13.24
CA ARG A 531 -18.79 9.69 -12.67
C ARG A 531 -17.85 9.14 -11.60
N LEU A 532 -16.54 9.17 -11.82
CA LEU A 532 -15.55 8.75 -10.84
C LEU A 532 -15.65 9.57 -9.55
N GLU A 533 -15.70 10.90 -9.65
CA GLU A 533 -15.90 11.78 -8.49
C GLU A 533 -17.22 11.46 -7.79
N LYS A 534 -18.33 11.38 -8.53
CA LYS A 534 -19.67 11.20 -7.97
C LYS A 534 -19.86 9.88 -7.23
N TYR A 535 -19.38 8.78 -7.79
CA TYR A 535 -19.69 7.43 -7.28
C TYR A 535 -18.57 6.82 -6.47
N ILE A 536 -17.33 7.28 -6.61
CA ILE A 536 -16.19 6.74 -5.87
C ILE A 536 -15.67 7.80 -4.89
N LEU A 537 -15.11 8.90 -5.38
CA LEU A 537 -14.32 9.82 -4.54
C LEU A 537 -15.17 10.64 -3.57
N SER A 538 -16.39 11.02 -3.95
CA SER A 538 -17.28 11.85 -3.12
C SER A 538 -18.27 11.06 -2.27
N ALA A 539 -18.45 9.77 -2.58
CA ALA A 539 -19.49 8.93 -1.98
C ALA A 539 -19.11 8.42 -0.59
N GLY A 540 -17.83 8.24 -0.30
CA GLY A 540 -17.36 7.59 0.92
C GLY A 540 -18.11 6.27 1.18
N GLY A 541 -18.45 6.00 2.43
CA GLY A 541 -19.21 4.81 2.85
C GLY A 541 -20.74 4.92 2.70
N SER A 542 -21.24 5.83 1.87
CA SER A 542 -22.69 6.11 1.74
C SER A 542 -23.51 4.95 1.17
N GLU A 543 -22.88 4.03 0.44
CA GLU A 543 -23.49 2.79 -0.06
C GLU A 543 -22.47 1.63 0.06
N GLU A 544 -22.88 0.41 -0.28
CA GLU A 544 -21.95 -0.72 -0.40
C GLU A 544 -21.03 -0.51 -1.64
N ALA A 545 -19.77 -0.94 -1.51
CA ALA A 545 -18.71 -0.63 -2.47
C ALA A 545 -18.94 -1.24 -3.87
N ASP A 546 -19.56 -2.43 -3.94
CA ASP A 546 -19.97 -3.08 -5.19
C ASP A 546 -21.04 -2.27 -5.95
N VAL A 547 -21.99 -1.68 -5.22
CA VAL A 547 -23.01 -0.79 -5.78
C VAL A 547 -22.38 0.49 -6.32
N LEU A 548 -21.49 1.11 -5.54
CA LEU A 548 -20.77 2.32 -5.96
C LEU A 548 -19.92 2.07 -7.22
N TYR A 549 -19.17 0.97 -7.24
CA TYR A 549 -18.38 0.59 -8.40
C TYR A 549 -19.25 0.32 -9.63
N THR A 550 -20.35 -0.43 -9.47
CA THR A 550 -21.27 -0.71 -10.57
C THR A 550 -21.93 0.55 -11.11
N LYS A 551 -22.22 1.55 -10.26
CA LYS A 551 -22.73 2.86 -10.71
C LYS A 551 -21.72 3.65 -11.53
N PHE A 552 -20.43 3.54 -11.20
CA PHE A 552 -19.35 4.16 -11.96
C PHE A 552 -19.10 3.42 -13.30
N ARG A 553 -18.90 2.10 -13.22
CA ARG A 553 -18.38 1.29 -14.33
C ARG A 553 -19.47 0.63 -15.18
N GLY A 554 -20.67 0.47 -14.64
CA GLY A 554 -21.80 -0.26 -15.26
C GLY A 554 -21.78 -1.78 -15.00
N ARG A 555 -20.67 -2.32 -14.50
CA ARG A 555 -20.48 -3.75 -14.20
C ARG A 555 -19.41 -3.95 -13.13
N MET A 556 -19.35 -5.17 -12.58
CA MET A 556 -18.23 -5.62 -11.77
C MET A 556 -17.00 -5.94 -12.64
N PRO A 557 -15.77 -5.84 -12.11
CA PRO A 557 -14.55 -6.08 -12.89
C PRO A 557 -14.29 -7.57 -13.11
N GLY A 558 -13.51 -7.88 -14.16
CA GLY A 558 -12.91 -9.20 -14.41
C GLY A 558 -11.42 -9.20 -14.07
N VAL A 559 -10.79 -10.36 -13.90
CA VAL A 559 -9.35 -10.47 -13.56
C VAL A 559 -8.45 -10.25 -14.80
N GLU A 560 -9.03 -10.33 -15.99
CA GLU A 560 -8.32 -10.28 -17.27
C GLU A 560 -7.57 -8.97 -17.53
N PRO A 561 -8.12 -7.77 -17.26
CA PRO A 561 -7.41 -6.49 -17.42
C PRO A 561 -6.14 -6.43 -16.56
N LEU A 562 -6.22 -6.87 -15.30
CA LEU A 562 -5.06 -6.98 -14.40
C LEU A 562 -3.99 -7.90 -14.99
N LEU A 563 -4.37 -9.12 -15.40
CA LEU A 563 -3.41 -10.08 -15.95
C LEU A 563 -2.75 -9.54 -17.22
N LYS A 564 -3.50 -8.84 -18.07
CA LYS A 564 -2.97 -8.16 -19.26
C LYS A 564 -2.00 -7.04 -18.87
N GLY A 565 -2.39 -6.16 -17.94
CA GLY A 565 -1.58 -5.04 -17.47
C GLY A 565 -0.27 -5.47 -16.81
N ARG A 566 -0.24 -6.65 -16.19
CA ARG A 566 0.98 -7.25 -15.62
C ARG A 566 1.79 -8.11 -16.60
N GLY A 567 1.38 -8.21 -17.87
CA GLY A 567 2.06 -9.08 -18.86
C GLY A 567 2.00 -10.57 -18.50
N LEU A 568 0.93 -11.01 -17.83
CA LEU A 568 0.73 -12.37 -17.33
C LEU A 568 -0.21 -13.22 -18.19
N LEU A 569 -0.83 -12.64 -19.22
CA LEU A 569 -1.50 -13.39 -20.27
C LEU A 569 -0.50 -13.70 -21.38
N ASP A 570 -0.51 -14.93 -21.88
CA ASP A 570 0.23 -15.27 -23.09
C ASP A 570 -0.29 -14.40 -24.24
N VAL A 571 0.62 -13.84 -25.03
CA VAL A 571 0.24 -13.13 -26.25
C VAL A 571 -0.34 -14.17 -27.21
N ALA A 572 -1.64 -14.06 -27.48
CA ALA A 572 -2.37 -14.96 -28.38
C ALA A 572 -1.85 -14.91 -29.82
#